data_AF-A0AAN5C309-F1
#
_entry.id   AF-A0AAN5C309-F1
#
_cell.length_a   1.000
_cell.length_b   1.000
_cell.length_c   1.000
_cell.angle_alpha   90.00
_cell.angle_beta   90.00
_cell.angle_gamma   90.00
#
_symmetry.space_group_name_H-M   'P 1'
#
loop_
_entity.id
_entity.type
_entity.pdbx_description
1 polymer ?
#
loop_
_entity_poly.entity_id
_entity_poly.type
_entity_poly.pdbx_seq_one_letter_code
_entity_poly.pdbx_strand_id
1 'polypeptide(L)'
;LPNTLSYAKQLAQSHPLGWSVLLTGFDAISLSLIVNICTVTWTIKYLDKHFPEFGGKNDHSGYHELDLSDVESFRRTLRSTIRKSFVFVVTIFTTIPFTVVYIRQMAQVIGGEEKYIGIWQSTQLILTEEGLAGLFSGVIPVLIGTLFGLWAADAVLFASERLLTRSGLRQMRNTTRADWIYKKIRDVIFFCTHFAVVRCMQPYEVVSNVMACAGS
;
A
#
# COMPACT_ATOMS: atom_id res chain seq x y z
N LEU A 1 3.01 26.65 13.32
CA LEU A 1 2.67 25.28 13.77
C LEU A 1 3.66 24.92 14.87
N PRO A 2 3.22 24.51 16.07
CA PRO A 2 4.15 24.07 17.11
C PRO A 2 4.98 22.90 16.55
N ASN A 3 6.27 22.85 16.92
CA ASN A 3 7.15 21.75 16.55
C ASN A 3 6.49 20.41 16.92
N THR A 4 6.67 19.37 16.09
CA THR A 4 6.10 18.02 16.32
C THR A 4 6.40 17.49 17.72
N LEU A 5 7.61 17.75 18.22
CA LEU A 5 8.04 17.40 19.57
C LEU A 5 7.29 18.19 20.66
N SER A 6 6.97 19.46 20.42
CA SER A 6 6.19 20.28 21.33
C SER A 6 4.75 19.79 21.40
N TYR A 7 4.18 19.36 20.28
CA TYR A 7 2.84 18.79 20.23
C TYR A 7 2.77 17.45 20.96
N ALA A 8 3.71 16.54 20.69
CA ALA A 8 3.79 15.26 21.39
C ALA A 8 3.93 15.43 22.91
N LYS A 9 4.74 16.40 23.35
CA LYS A 9 4.91 16.72 24.76
C LYS A 9 3.63 17.29 25.39
N GLN A 10 2.91 18.16 24.68
CA GLN A 10 1.62 18.69 25.14
C GLN A 10 0.59 17.57 25.32
N LEU A 11 0.51 16.67 24.34
CA LEU A 11 -0.41 15.53 24.35
C LEU A 11 -0.12 14.56 25.50
N ALA A 12 1.16 14.28 25.76
CA ALA A 12 1.58 13.41 26.85
C ALA A 12 1.36 14.02 28.24
N GLN A 13 1.29 15.35 28.35
CA GLN A 13 1.05 16.07 29.61
C GLN A 13 -0.44 16.29 29.90
N SER A 14 -1.29 16.33 28.87
CA SER A 14 -2.73 16.57 29.03
C SER A 14 -3.53 15.32 29.40
N HIS A 15 -3.02 14.12 29.08
CA HIS A 15 -3.74 12.86 29.26
C HIS A 15 -3.32 12.10 30.53
N PRO A 16 -4.26 11.41 31.22
CA PRO A 16 -3.97 10.68 32.46
C PRO A 16 -3.01 9.49 32.26
N LEU A 17 -2.94 8.95 31.04
CA LEU A 17 -2.06 7.84 30.64
C LEU A 17 -0.62 8.27 30.32
N GLY A 18 -0.32 9.58 30.33
CA GLY A 18 1.02 10.12 30.10
C GLY A 18 1.57 9.82 28.70
N TRP A 19 2.83 9.38 28.65
CA TRP A 19 3.53 9.05 27.39
C TRP A 19 2.96 7.84 26.64
N SER A 20 2.22 6.97 27.33
CA SER A 20 1.62 5.76 26.72
C SER A 20 0.53 6.08 25.71
N VAL A 21 -0.02 7.29 25.72
CA VAL A 21 -1.02 7.76 24.74
C VAL A 21 -0.48 7.80 23.31
N LEU A 22 0.81 8.03 23.15
CA LEU A 22 1.45 8.01 21.82
C LEU A 22 1.47 6.60 21.21
N LEU A 23 1.28 5.56 22.03
CA LEU A 23 1.20 4.17 21.61
C LEU A 23 -0.25 3.67 21.47
N THR A 24 -1.25 4.54 21.67
CA THR A 24 -2.64 4.19 21.39
C THR A 24 -2.78 3.76 19.93
N GLY A 25 -3.56 2.71 19.65
CA GLY A 25 -3.70 2.17 18.30
C GLY A 25 -2.52 1.34 17.78
N PHE A 26 -1.46 1.15 18.58
CA PHE A 26 -0.37 0.23 18.22
C PHE A 26 -0.87 -1.23 18.06
N ASP A 27 -1.85 -1.62 18.85
CA ASP A 27 -2.54 -2.90 18.75
C ASP A 27 -3.27 -3.03 17.39
N ALA A 28 -4.08 -2.04 17.03
CA ALA A 28 -4.86 -2.04 15.79
C ALA A 28 -3.96 -2.00 14.55
N ILE A 29 -2.91 -1.20 14.54
CA ILE A 29 -1.98 -1.14 13.40
C ILE A 29 -1.17 -2.44 13.26
N SER A 30 -0.73 -3.04 14.37
CA SER A 30 -0.02 -4.32 14.34
C SER A 30 -0.89 -5.42 13.74
N LEU A 31 -2.16 -5.48 14.14
CA LEU A 31 -3.10 -6.46 13.62
C LEU A 31 -3.43 -6.19 12.14
N SER A 32 -3.63 -4.93 11.74
CA SER A 32 -3.83 -4.53 10.35
C SER A 32 -2.67 -4.97 9.44
N LEU A 33 -1.43 -4.78 9.90
CA LEU A 33 -0.22 -5.20 9.17
C LEU A 33 -0.11 -6.72 9.04
N ILE A 34 -0.37 -7.46 10.13
CA ILE A 34 -0.36 -8.93 10.11
C ILE A 34 -1.40 -9.45 9.12
N VAL A 35 -2.63 -8.91 9.19
CA VAL A 35 -3.72 -9.27 8.26
C VAL A 35 -3.32 -8.96 6.83
N ASN A 36 -2.73 -7.79 6.56
CA ASN A 36 -2.28 -7.42 5.22
C ASN A 36 -1.27 -8.45 4.65
N ILE A 37 -0.22 -8.78 5.41
CA ILE A 37 0.82 -9.73 4.98
C ILE A 37 0.22 -11.13 4.74
N CYS A 38 -0.62 -11.60 5.66
CA CYS A 38 -1.31 -12.89 5.54
C CYS A 38 -2.22 -12.92 4.31
N THR A 39 -3.04 -11.89 4.09
CA THR A 39 -3.97 -11.84 2.95
C THR A 39 -3.24 -11.77 1.63
N VAL A 40 -2.17 -10.98 1.52
CA VAL A 40 -1.36 -10.90 0.30
C VAL A 40 -0.74 -12.26 -0.03
N THR A 41 -0.04 -12.86 0.93
CA THR A 41 0.64 -14.15 0.72
C THR A 41 -0.33 -15.28 0.42
N TRP A 42 -1.48 -15.30 1.11
CA TRP A 42 -2.55 -16.25 0.86
C TRP A 42 -3.17 -16.06 -0.52
N THR A 43 -3.51 -14.83 -0.92
CA THR A 43 -4.14 -14.54 -2.21
C THR A 43 -3.21 -14.86 -3.37
N ILE A 44 -1.91 -14.58 -3.25
CA ILE A 44 -0.91 -14.95 -4.25
C ILE A 44 -0.87 -16.47 -4.41
N LYS A 45 -0.77 -17.23 -3.31
CA LYS A 45 -0.78 -18.71 -3.32
C LYS A 45 -2.07 -19.27 -3.89
N TYR A 46 -3.21 -18.69 -3.54
CA TYR A 46 -4.51 -19.08 -4.06
C TYR A 46 -4.56 -18.89 -5.58
N LEU A 47 -4.08 -17.75 -6.06
CA LEU A 47 -4.06 -17.43 -7.47
C LEU A 47 -3.08 -18.32 -8.26
N ASP A 48 -1.91 -18.66 -7.69
CA ASP A 48 -0.99 -19.62 -8.30
C ASP A 48 -1.60 -21.02 -8.41
N LYS A 49 -2.35 -21.45 -7.39
CA LYS A 49 -2.93 -22.79 -7.34
C LYS A 49 -4.12 -22.96 -8.29
N HIS A 50 -5.03 -21.98 -8.30
CA HIS A 50 -6.30 -22.09 -9.02
C HIS A 50 -6.30 -21.40 -10.39
N PHE A 51 -5.52 -20.34 -10.55
CA PHE A 51 -5.45 -19.58 -11.81
C PHE A 51 -3.99 -19.23 -12.16
N PRO A 52 -3.13 -20.24 -12.40
CA PRO A 52 -1.73 -20.01 -12.77
C PRO A 52 -1.59 -19.21 -14.07
N GLU A 53 -2.59 -19.31 -14.95
CA GLU A 53 -2.68 -18.55 -16.20
C GLU A 53 -3.45 -17.23 -16.07
N PHE A 54 -3.79 -16.76 -14.86
CA PHE A 54 -4.45 -15.47 -14.70
C PHE A 54 -3.59 -14.36 -15.30
N GLY A 55 -4.14 -13.67 -16.31
CA GLY A 55 -3.44 -12.69 -17.14
C GLY A 55 -2.44 -13.25 -18.19
N GLY A 56 -2.34 -14.58 -18.36
CA GLY A 56 -1.78 -15.31 -19.54
C GLY A 56 -0.34 -15.86 -19.46
N LYS A 57 -0.08 -17.17 -19.64
CA LYS A 57 1.22 -17.94 -19.72
C LYS A 57 2.53 -17.37 -19.12
N ASN A 58 3.13 -18.08 -18.16
CA ASN A 58 4.31 -17.63 -17.39
C ASN A 58 5.65 -17.96 -18.08
N ASP A 59 5.75 -17.70 -19.38
CA ASP A 59 6.87 -18.21 -20.20
C ASP A 59 8.21 -17.48 -19.98
N HIS A 60 8.21 -16.28 -19.37
CA HIS A 60 9.42 -15.44 -19.30
C HIS A 60 9.80 -14.93 -17.89
N SER A 61 9.44 -15.64 -16.83
CA SER A 61 9.68 -15.20 -15.44
C SER A 61 11.16 -15.14 -15.01
N GLY A 62 12.10 -15.61 -15.84
CA GLY A 62 13.54 -15.67 -15.53
C GLY A 62 14.47 -15.02 -16.56
N TYR A 63 13.94 -14.41 -17.62
CA TYR A 63 14.75 -13.75 -18.64
C TYR A 63 15.09 -12.32 -18.22
N HIS A 64 16.31 -11.88 -18.53
CA HIS A 64 16.70 -10.48 -18.39
C HIS A 64 15.83 -9.62 -19.32
N GLU A 65 15.35 -8.48 -18.82
CA GLU A 65 14.53 -7.52 -19.58
C GLU A 65 15.15 -7.12 -20.93
N LEU A 66 16.48 -7.20 -21.05
CA LEU A 66 17.27 -6.90 -22.26
C LEU A 66 17.10 -7.91 -23.41
N ASP A 67 16.57 -9.10 -23.12
CA ASP A 67 16.40 -10.18 -24.09
C ASP A 67 14.94 -10.31 -24.58
N LEU A 68 13.99 -9.63 -23.92
CA LEU A 68 12.59 -9.63 -24.34
C LEU A 68 12.32 -8.63 -25.45
N SER A 69 11.43 -9.02 -26.36
CA SER A 69 10.83 -8.09 -27.34
C SER A 69 9.91 -7.08 -26.65
N ASP A 70 9.74 -5.90 -27.25
CA ASP A 70 8.86 -4.82 -26.75
C ASP A 70 7.43 -5.34 -26.43
N VAL A 71 6.93 -6.27 -27.26
CA VAL A 71 5.59 -6.88 -27.11
C VAL A 71 5.55 -7.86 -25.94
N GLU A 72 6.63 -8.59 -25.70
CA GLU A 72 6.73 -9.58 -24.62
C GLU A 72 6.83 -8.88 -23.24
N SER A 73 7.62 -7.81 -23.15
CA SER A 73 7.71 -6.99 -21.93
C SER A 73 6.36 -6.36 -21.59
N PHE A 74 5.66 -5.78 -22.57
CA PHE A 74 4.33 -5.20 -22.35
C PHE A 74 3.33 -6.24 -21.83
N ARG A 75 3.29 -7.42 -22.47
CA ARG A 75 2.41 -8.51 -22.06
C ARG A 75 2.72 -9.00 -20.64
N ARG A 76 4.00 -9.08 -20.28
CA ARG A 76 4.45 -9.45 -18.93
C ARG A 76 4.02 -8.41 -17.90
N THR A 77 4.22 -7.13 -18.17
CA THR A 77 3.83 -6.05 -17.25
C THR A 77 2.32 -6.00 -17.07
N LEU A 78 1.55 -5.96 -18.17
CA LEU A 78 0.09 -5.98 -18.09
C LEU A 78 -0.43 -7.13 -17.24
N ARG A 79 0.10 -8.33 -17.48
CA ARG A 79 -0.28 -9.51 -16.69
C ARG A 79 0.02 -9.32 -15.21
N SER A 80 1.25 -8.90 -14.90
CA SER A 80 1.71 -8.67 -13.53
C SER A 80 0.80 -7.65 -12.84
N THR A 81 0.46 -6.57 -13.52
CA THR A 81 -0.41 -5.50 -13.00
C THR A 81 -1.85 -5.97 -12.78
N ILE A 82 -2.43 -6.77 -13.69
CA ILE A 82 -3.77 -7.35 -13.52
C ILE A 82 -3.81 -8.27 -12.29
N ARG A 83 -2.80 -9.14 -12.17
CA ARG A 83 -2.66 -10.05 -11.04
C ARG A 83 -2.49 -9.31 -9.72
N LYS A 84 -1.60 -8.31 -9.67
CA LYS A 84 -1.42 -7.44 -8.50
C LYS A 84 -2.71 -6.70 -8.15
N SER A 85 -3.43 -6.17 -9.15
CA SER A 85 -4.70 -5.47 -8.93
C SER A 85 -5.71 -6.33 -8.18
N PHE A 86 -5.87 -7.60 -8.59
CA PHE A 86 -6.74 -8.53 -7.88
C PHE A 86 -6.32 -8.78 -6.44
N VAL A 87 -5.01 -9.00 -6.21
CA VAL A 87 -4.46 -9.16 -4.85
C VAL A 87 -4.74 -7.92 -4.00
N PHE A 88 -4.49 -6.71 -4.54
CA PHE A 88 -4.75 -5.46 -3.82
C PHE A 88 -6.22 -5.30 -3.47
N VAL A 89 -7.15 -5.59 -4.38
CA VAL A 89 -8.59 -5.51 -4.10
C VAL A 89 -8.93 -6.39 -2.89
N VAL A 90 -8.55 -7.67 -2.89
CA VAL A 90 -8.83 -8.60 -1.79
C VAL A 90 -8.17 -8.15 -0.48
N THR A 91 -6.91 -7.70 -0.54
CA THR A 91 -6.19 -7.18 0.62
C THR A 91 -6.88 -5.95 1.19
N ILE A 92 -7.27 -4.99 0.36
CA ILE A 92 -7.95 -3.76 0.77
C ILE A 92 -9.25 -4.09 1.51
N PHE A 93 -10.10 -4.94 0.95
CA PHE A 93 -11.35 -5.34 1.61
C PHE A 93 -11.14 -6.01 2.97
N THR A 94 -10.04 -6.74 3.14
CA THR A 94 -9.75 -7.44 4.40
C THR A 94 -9.06 -6.53 5.43
N THR A 95 -8.21 -5.60 4.99
CA THR A 95 -7.38 -4.75 5.87
C THR A 95 -8.07 -3.44 6.27
N ILE A 96 -8.99 -2.92 5.45
CA ILE A 96 -9.71 -1.67 5.76
C ILE A 96 -10.40 -1.66 7.13
N PRO A 97 -11.19 -2.66 7.55
CA PRO A 97 -11.91 -2.57 8.82
C PRO A 97 -10.96 -2.35 10.01
N PHE A 98 -9.80 -3.00 10.00
CA PHE A 98 -8.78 -2.81 11.02
C PHE A 98 -8.11 -1.43 10.95
N THR A 99 -7.97 -0.90 9.73
CA THR A 99 -7.43 0.44 9.51
C THR A 99 -8.39 1.53 10.00
N VAL A 100 -9.69 1.37 9.81
CA VAL A 100 -10.71 2.29 10.33
C VAL A 100 -10.70 2.32 11.86
N VAL A 101 -10.59 1.15 12.51
CA VAL A 101 -10.46 1.06 13.97
C VAL A 101 -9.22 1.80 14.46
N TYR A 102 -8.08 1.59 13.81
CA TYR A 102 -6.84 2.30 14.11
C TYR A 102 -7.01 3.83 13.99
N ILE A 103 -7.59 4.30 12.89
CA ILE A 103 -7.79 5.73 12.64
C ILE A 103 -8.68 6.36 13.71
N ARG A 104 -9.76 5.68 14.13
CA ARG A 104 -10.65 6.18 15.19
C ARG A 104 -10.00 6.17 16.57
N GLN A 105 -9.21 5.15 16.87
CA GLN A 105 -8.41 5.11 18.10
C GLN A 105 -7.36 6.24 18.15
N MET A 106 -6.86 6.68 17.00
CA MET A 106 -5.99 7.86 16.91
C MET A 106 -6.79 9.16 16.97
N ALA A 107 -7.98 9.22 16.39
CA ALA A 107 -8.84 10.41 16.41
C ALA A 107 -9.31 10.75 17.84
N GLN A 108 -9.70 9.77 18.65
CA GLN A 108 -10.12 10.00 20.04
C GLN A 108 -9.00 10.62 20.91
N VAL A 109 -7.74 10.27 20.64
CA VAL A 109 -6.58 10.79 21.37
C VAL A 109 -6.43 12.29 21.12
N ILE A 110 -6.72 12.72 19.89
CA ILE A 110 -6.72 14.12 19.48
C ILE A 110 -7.95 14.85 20.04
N GLY A 111 -9.11 14.17 20.06
CA GLY A 111 -10.37 14.70 20.59
C GLY A 111 -10.46 14.78 22.12
N GLY A 112 -9.58 14.08 22.85
CA GLY A 112 -9.65 13.99 24.31
C GLY A 112 -10.74 13.04 24.81
N GLU A 113 -11.22 12.13 23.95
CA GLU A 113 -12.27 11.15 24.27
C GLU A 113 -11.65 9.80 24.67
N GLU A 114 -12.25 9.11 25.64
CA GLU A 114 -11.81 7.76 26.10
C GLU A 114 -12.84 6.68 25.70
N LYS A 115 -13.30 6.71 24.45
CA LYS A 115 -14.40 5.83 23.99
C LYS A 115 -13.92 4.45 23.53
N TYR A 116 -12.73 4.37 22.95
CA TYR A 116 -12.21 3.18 22.25
C TYR A 116 -11.05 2.55 23.04
N ILE A 117 -11.38 1.57 23.89
CA ILE A 117 -10.42 0.81 24.72
C ILE A 117 -10.11 -0.52 24.01
N GLY A 118 -9.03 -0.56 23.23
CA GLY A 118 -8.57 -1.77 22.53
C GLY A 118 -9.38 -2.16 21.29
N ILE A 119 -8.76 -2.92 20.38
CA ILE A 119 -9.32 -3.23 19.04
C ILE A 119 -10.72 -3.85 19.09
N TRP A 120 -10.93 -4.86 19.95
CA TRP A 120 -12.14 -5.68 19.93
C TRP A 120 -13.37 -4.91 20.40
N GLN A 121 -13.27 -4.22 21.54
CA GLN A 121 -14.33 -3.35 22.04
C GLN A 121 -14.61 -2.23 21.04
N SER A 122 -13.58 -1.65 20.44
CA SER A 122 -13.73 -0.59 19.44
C SER A 122 -14.48 -1.07 18.21
N THR A 123 -14.14 -2.25 17.71
CA THR A 123 -14.80 -2.86 16.55
C THR A 123 -16.27 -3.17 16.85
N GLN A 124 -16.56 -3.74 18.02
CA GLN A 124 -17.94 -4.04 18.43
C GLN A 124 -18.77 -2.76 18.59
N LEU A 125 -18.20 -1.72 19.19
CA LEU A 125 -18.87 -0.44 19.40
C LEU A 125 -19.24 0.22 18.07
N ILE A 126 -18.31 0.27 17.12
CA ILE A 126 -18.57 0.79 15.76
C ILE A 126 -19.68 -0.03 15.08
N LEU A 127 -19.61 -1.36 15.20
CA LEU A 127 -20.63 -2.23 14.60
C LEU A 127 -22.02 -2.04 15.21
N THR A 128 -22.11 -1.73 16.50
CA THR A 128 -23.40 -1.47 17.17
C THR A 128 -23.95 -0.07 16.91
N GLU A 129 -23.09 0.94 16.78
CA GLU A 129 -23.53 2.34 16.64
C GLU A 129 -23.75 2.74 15.17
N GLU A 130 -22.87 2.32 14.26
CA GLU A 130 -22.88 2.72 12.83
C GLU A 130 -23.11 1.54 11.88
N GLY A 131 -23.13 0.31 12.41
CA GLY A 131 -23.28 -0.89 11.60
C GLY A 131 -22.03 -1.23 10.78
N LEU A 132 -22.21 -2.13 9.81
CA LEU A 132 -21.14 -2.55 8.91
C LEU A 132 -20.67 -1.43 7.97
N ALA A 133 -21.54 -0.45 7.67
CA ALA A 133 -21.19 0.68 6.80
C ALA A 133 -20.06 1.55 7.41
N GLY A 134 -20.06 1.74 8.72
CA GLY A 134 -19.01 2.49 9.43
C GLY A 134 -17.61 1.88 9.29
N LEU A 135 -17.51 0.55 9.26
CA LEU A 135 -16.24 -0.20 9.09
C LEU A 135 -15.67 -0.12 7.67
N PHE A 136 -16.52 0.15 6.68
CA PHE A 136 -16.14 0.27 5.27
C PHE A 136 -16.19 1.73 4.76
N SER A 137 -16.29 2.70 5.67
CA SER A 137 -16.19 4.11 5.31
C SER A 137 -14.78 4.42 4.79
N GLY A 138 -14.68 4.96 3.58
CA GLY A 138 -13.39 5.26 2.92
C GLY A 138 -12.84 4.16 1.99
N VAL A 139 -13.54 3.04 1.79
CA VAL A 139 -13.08 1.97 0.87
C VAL A 139 -12.87 2.48 -0.55
N ILE A 140 -13.84 3.24 -1.07
CA ILE A 140 -13.83 3.70 -2.46
C ILE A 140 -12.59 4.57 -2.76
N PRO A 141 -12.28 5.64 -1.99
CA PRO A 141 -11.09 6.43 -2.26
C PRO A 141 -9.78 5.64 -2.11
N VAL A 142 -9.66 4.74 -1.12
CA VAL A 142 -8.48 3.87 -0.98
C VAL A 142 -8.32 2.93 -2.16
N LEU A 143 -9.42 2.33 -2.63
CA LEU A 143 -9.40 1.40 -3.75
C LEU A 143 -8.93 2.09 -5.03
N ILE A 144 -9.51 3.26 -5.31
CA ILE A 144 -9.15 4.10 -6.46
C ILE A 144 -7.68 4.50 -6.37
N GLY A 145 -7.25 5.13 -5.27
CA GLY A 145 -5.87 5.59 -5.12
C GLY A 145 -4.85 4.46 -5.23
N THR A 146 -5.14 3.31 -4.64
CA THR A 146 -4.22 2.15 -4.68
C THR A 146 -4.13 1.54 -6.07
N LEU A 147 -5.26 1.36 -6.77
CA LEU A 147 -5.26 0.84 -8.13
C LEU A 147 -4.57 1.82 -9.09
N PHE A 148 -4.96 3.09 -9.10
CA PHE A 148 -4.32 4.08 -9.97
C PHE A 148 -2.81 4.20 -9.68
N GLY A 149 -2.42 4.21 -8.40
CA GLY A 149 -1.02 4.24 -8.00
C GLY A 149 -0.23 3.02 -8.50
N LEU A 150 -0.80 1.82 -8.38
CA LEU A 150 -0.20 0.58 -8.87
C LEU A 150 0.02 0.62 -10.39
N TRP A 151 -1.01 0.99 -11.14
CA TRP A 151 -0.94 1.05 -12.60
C TRP A 151 0.05 2.13 -13.07
N ALA A 152 0.07 3.29 -12.40
CA ALA A 152 1.04 4.34 -12.67
C ALA A 152 2.47 3.87 -12.37
N ALA A 153 2.70 3.18 -11.25
CA ALA A 153 4.01 2.65 -10.89
C ALA A 153 4.51 1.62 -11.92
N ASP A 154 3.68 0.63 -12.28
CA ASP A 154 4.04 -0.39 -13.25
C ASP A 154 4.23 0.21 -14.67
N ALA A 155 3.47 1.25 -15.04
CA ALA A 155 3.66 1.97 -16.30
C ALA A 155 4.98 2.73 -16.35
N VAL A 156 5.37 3.40 -15.24
CA VAL A 156 6.66 4.10 -15.14
C VAL A 156 7.82 3.11 -15.19
N LEU A 157 7.70 1.97 -14.51
CA LEU A 157 8.70 0.90 -14.57
C LEU A 157 8.87 0.40 -16.02
N PHE A 158 7.78 0.08 -16.71
CA PHE A 158 7.82 -0.33 -18.11
C PHE A 158 8.46 0.74 -19.02
N ALA A 159 8.08 2.02 -18.85
CA ALA A 159 8.68 3.11 -19.60
C ALA A 159 10.19 3.22 -19.33
N SER A 160 10.60 3.04 -18.08
CA SER A 160 12.01 3.10 -17.68
C SER A 160 12.84 1.98 -18.29
N GLU A 161 12.34 0.74 -18.27
CA GLU A 161 12.98 -0.41 -18.90
C GLU A 161 13.19 -0.17 -20.40
N ARG A 162 12.20 0.45 -21.04
CA ARG A 162 12.27 0.77 -22.48
C ARG A 162 13.27 1.89 -22.78
N LEU A 163 13.34 2.92 -21.93
CA LEU A 163 14.35 3.98 -22.06
C LEU A 163 15.77 3.44 -21.87
N LEU A 164 15.97 2.57 -20.88
CA LEU A 164 17.26 1.93 -20.59
C LEU A 164 17.70 0.97 -21.68
N THR A 165 16.76 0.28 -22.33
CA THR A 165 17.06 -0.59 -23.47
C THR A 165 17.44 0.24 -24.70
N ARG A 166 16.80 1.41 -24.90
CA ARG A 166 17.10 2.32 -26.01
C ARG A 166 18.40 3.09 -25.87
N SER A 167 18.90 3.35 -24.65
CA SER A 167 20.13 4.11 -24.42
C SER A 167 21.43 3.38 -24.80
N GLY A 168 21.36 2.33 -25.64
CA GLY A 168 22.52 1.65 -26.21
C GLY A 168 23.32 0.77 -25.23
N LEU A 169 22.90 0.69 -23.96
CA LEU A 169 23.58 -0.11 -22.94
C LEU A 169 23.56 -1.63 -23.26
N ARG A 170 22.68 -2.08 -24.18
CA ARG A 170 22.67 -3.44 -24.75
C ARG A 170 24.00 -3.81 -25.42
N GLN A 171 24.77 -2.83 -25.89
CA GLN A 171 26.05 -3.03 -26.54
C GLN A 171 27.21 -3.23 -25.55
N MET A 172 27.04 -2.88 -24.27
CA MET A 172 28.02 -3.11 -23.18
C MET A 172 27.74 -4.39 -22.37
N ARG A 173 26.95 -5.33 -22.90
CA ARG A 173 26.47 -6.55 -22.22
C ARG A 173 27.58 -7.48 -21.69
N ASN A 174 28.80 -7.42 -22.21
CA ASN A 174 29.88 -8.32 -21.79
C ASN A 174 30.66 -7.86 -20.55
N THR A 175 30.34 -6.70 -19.96
CA THR A 175 31.04 -6.21 -18.76
C THR A 175 30.12 -6.29 -17.55
N THR A 176 30.55 -6.96 -16.48
CA THR A 176 29.87 -7.01 -15.16
C THR A 176 29.51 -5.62 -14.61
N ARG A 177 30.25 -4.60 -15.02
CA ARG A 177 30.03 -3.20 -14.68
C ARG A 177 28.74 -2.64 -15.28
N ALA A 178 28.33 -3.08 -16.47
CA ALA A 178 27.09 -2.63 -17.10
C ALA A 178 25.88 -3.10 -16.29
N ASP A 179 25.83 -4.39 -15.92
CA ASP A 179 24.74 -4.96 -15.13
C ASP A 179 24.57 -4.26 -13.77
N TRP A 180 25.68 -3.91 -13.13
CA TRP A 180 25.65 -3.16 -11.88
C TRP A 180 25.06 -1.76 -12.07
N ILE A 181 25.45 -1.05 -13.15
CA ILE A 181 24.91 0.28 -13.48
C ILE A 181 23.41 0.18 -13.75
N TYR A 182 22.98 -0.80 -14.54
CA TYR A 182 21.56 -1.06 -14.82
C TYR A 182 20.75 -1.28 -13.55
N LYS A 183 21.21 -2.19 -12.67
CA LYS A 183 20.53 -2.50 -11.42
C LYS A 183 20.41 -1.24 -10.55
N LYS A 184 21.49 -0.46 -10.45
CA LYS A 184 21.51 0.78 -9.66
C LYS A 184 20.56 1.83 -10.22
N ILE A 185 20.51 2.02 -11.54
CA ILE A 185 19.57 2.96 -12.16
C ILE A 185 18.14 2.50 -11.94
N ARG A 186 17.85 1.21 -12.11
CA ARG A 186 16.51 0.66 -11.86
C ARG A 186 16.09 0.83 -10.41
N ASP A 187 16.97 0.57 -9.44
CA ASP A 187 16.67 0.73 -8.02
C ASP A 187 16.39 2.21 -7.67
N VAL A 188 17.15 3.15 -8.25
CA VAL A 188 16.89 4.59 -8.11
C VAL A 188 15.55 4.98 -8.73
N ILE A 189 15.23 4.47 -9.92
CA ILE A 189 13.94 4.74 -10.58
C ILE A 189 12.79 4.16 -9.77
N PHE A 190 12.92 2.95 -9.24
CA PHE A 190 11.92 2.32 -8.39
C PHE A 190 11.68 3.18 -7.12
N PHE A 191 12.76 3.63 -6.49
CA PHE A 191 12.68 4.55 -5.35
C PHE A 191 11.94 5.83 -5.74
N CYS A 192 12.36 6.53 -6.80
CA CYS A 192 11.70 7.76 -7.26
C CYS A 192 10.22 7.54 -7.61
N THR A 193 9.90 6.43 -8.28
CA THR A 193 8.53 6.06 -8.65
C THR A 193 7.67 5.86 -7.42
N HIS A 194 8.20 5.17 -6.40
CA HIS A 194 7.50 4.99 -5.13
C HIS A 194 7.16 6.33 -4.47
N PHE A 195 8.14 7.24 -4.33
CA PHE A 195 7.90 8.56 -3.75
C PHE A 195 6.90 9.40 -4.55
N ALA A 196 7.03 9.42 -5.88
CA ALA A 196 6.14 10.19 -6.74
C ALA A 196 4.70 9.66 -6.66
N VAL A 197 4.51 8.35 -6.75
CA VAL A 197 3.19 7.73 -6.69
C VAL A 197 2.54 7.94 -5.32
N VAL A 198 3.28 7.73 -4.22
CA VAL A 198 2.76 7.99 -2.86
C VAL A 198 2.31 9.44 -2.73
N ARG A 199 3.09 10.39 -3.25
CA ARG A 199 2.74 11.81 -3.18
C ARG A 199 1.49 12.15 -4.00
N CYS A 200 1.36 11.57 -5.20
CA CYS A 200 0.19 11.76 -6.06
C CYS A 200 -1.08 11.11 -5.49
N MET A 201 -0.94 9.99 -4.77
CA MET A 201 -2.08 9.24 -4.23
C MET A 201 -2.48 9.67 -2.81
N GLN A 202 -1.63 10.43 -2.12
CA GLN A 202 -1.89 10.95 -0.78
C GLN A 202 -3.26 11.65 -0.62
N PRO A 203 -3.79 12.44 -1.59
CA PRO A 203 -5.11 13.04 -1.46
C PRO A 203 -6.22 12.00 -1.25
N TYR A 204 -6.14 10.84 -1.92
CA TYR A 204 -7.13 9.77 -1.77
C TYR A 204 -7.06 9.12 -0.40
N GLU A 205 -5.86 8.92 0.12
CA GLU A 205 -5.65 8.38 1.46
C GLU A 205 -6.17 9.33 2.54
N VAL A 206 -5.93 10.64 2.39
CA VAL A 206 -6.47 11.65 3.30
C VAL A 206 -8.00 11.66 3.28
N VAL A 207 -8.62 11.61 2.09
CA VAL A 207 -10.08 11.54 1.97
C VAL A 207 -10.64 10.30 2.66
N SER A 208 -9.98 9.15 2.48
CA SER A 208 -10.37 7.92 3.17
C SER A 208 -10.27 8.04 4.69
N ASN A 209 -9.18 8.62 5.20
CA ASN A 209 -8.97 8.76 6.64
C ASN A 209 -9.99 9.72 7.26
N VAL A 210 -10.32 10.81 6.56
CA VAL A 210 -11.38 11.74 6.99
C VAL A 210 -12.74 11.06 7.00
N MET A 211 -13.07 10.28 5.96
CA MET A 211 -14.32 9.49 5.92
C MET A 211 -14.39 8.43 7.03
N ALA A 212 -13.26 7.79 7.34
CA ALA A 212 -13.15 6.82 8.43
C ALA A 212 -13.36 7.46 9.81
N CYS A 213 -12.91 8.71 10.01
CA CYS A 213 -13.14 9.50 11.21
C CYS A 213 -14.56 10.05 11.35
N ALA A 214 -15.19 10.47 10.24
CA ALA A 214 -16.45 11.20 10.27
C ALA A 214 -17.66 10.34 10.68
N GLY A 215 -17.56 9.01 10.61
CA GLY A 215 -18.72 8.10 10.75
C GLY A 215 -19.66 8.23 9.55
N SER A 216 -20.65 7.32 9.44
CA SER A 216 -21.72 7.44 8.43
C SER A 216 -22.95 8.14 8.98
#